data_AF-A0AB37UBW0-F1
#
_entry.id   AF-A0AB37UBW0-F1
#
_cell.length_a   1.000
_cell.length_b   1.000
_cell.length_c   1.000
_cell.angle_alpha   90.00
_cell.angle_beta   90.00
_cell.angle_gamma   90.00
#
_symmetry.space_group_name_H-M   'P 1'
#
loop_
_entity.id
_entity.type
_entity.pdbx_description
1 polymer ?
#
loop_
_entity_poly.entity_id
_entity_poly.type
_entity_poly.pdbx_seq_one_letter_code
_entity_poly.pdbx_strand_id
1 'polypeptide(L)'
;MNLNKLRRKRGIVLTREGWQKFQNAKLELEFHEKYGEKFTLEELSGRTQLTTATLAKILTREEGVDKRTLINLFTAFNLELNTSDYSQPSLVLQL
;
A
#
# COMPACT_ATOMS: atom_id res chain seq x y z
N MET A 1 -14.93 -3.08 -31.90
CA MET A 1 -13.70 -2.87 -31.11
C MET A 1 -14.02 -3.16 -29.65
N ASN A 2 -13.40 -4.19 -29.05
CA ASN A 2 -13.79 -4.71 -27.74
C ASN A 2 -13.39 -3.76 -26.59
N LEU A 3 -14.34 -2.94 -26.15
CA LEU A 3 -14.31 -2.14 -24.93
C LEU A 3 -14.62 -3.04 -23.73
N ASN A 4 -13.65 -3.79 -23.23
CA ASN A 4 -13.69 -4.37 -21.88
C ASN A 4 -12.32 -4.91 -21.52
N LYS A 5 -11.36 -4.01 -21.28
CA LYS A 5 -10.26 -4.33 -20.35
C LYS A 5 -10.90 -4.42 -18.96
N LEU A 6 -11.55 -5.55 -18.67
CA LEU A 6 -11.74 -6.03 -17.31
C LEU A 6 -10.33 -6.12 -16.72
N ARG A 7 -9.85 -5.02 -16.13
CA ARG A 7 -8.61 -4.98 -15.35
C ARG A 7 -8.80 -6.06 -14.31
N ARG A 8 -8.18 -7.22 -14.53
CA ARG A 8 -8.27 -8.33 -13.59
C ARG A 8 -7.72 -7.77 -12.28
N LYS A 9 -8.62 -7.60 -11.30
CA LYS A 9 -8.33 -7.21 -9.91
C LYS A 9 -7.51 -8.33 -9.26
N ARG A 10 -6.27 -8.50 -9.72
CA ARG A 10 -5.30 -9.45 -9.19
C ARG A 10 -4.55 -8.77 -8.05
N GLY A 11 -4.04 -9.59 -7.14
CA GLY A 11 -3.29 -9.12 -5.98
C GLY A 11 -4.17 -8.87 -4.77
N ILE A 12 -3.60 -8.20 -3.79
CA ILE A 12 -4.20 -7.87 -2.50
C ILE A 12 -4.11 -6.36 -2.28
N VAL A 13 -5.06 -5.84 -1.53
CA VAL A 13 -5.09 -4.43 -1.08
C VAL A 13 -5.10 -4.39 0.43
N LEU A 14 -4.65 -3.28 1.01
CA LEU A 14 -4.76 -3.07 2.45
C LEU A 14 -6.23 -2.97 2.85
N THR A 15 -6.60 -3.69 3.91
CA THR A 15 -7.87 -3.45 4.60
C THR A 15 -7.82 -2.09 5.29
N ARG A 16 -8.94 -1.66 5.87
CA ARG A 16 -8.95 -0.46 6.73
C ARG A 16 -7.95 -0.60 7.88
N GLU A 17 -7.87 -1.77 8.50
CA GLU A 17 -6.97 -2.06 9.61
C GLU A 17 -5.51 -1.99 9.18
N GLY A 18 -5.13 -2.68 8.10
CA GLY A 18 -3.78 -2.64 7.57
C GLY A 18 -3.37 -1.24 7.10
N TRP A 19 -4.31 -0.47 6.55
CA TRP A 19 -4.09 0.91 6.18
C TRP A 19 -3.81 1.80 7.41
N GLN A 20 -4.62 1.71 8.46
CA GLN A 20 -4.42 2.47 9.69
C GLN A 20 -3.09 2.11 10.36
N LYS A 21 -2.76 0.83 10.42
CA LYS A 21 -1.49 0.34 10.96
C LYS A 21 -0.28 0.91 10.22
N PHE A 22 -0.30 0.87 8.89
CA PHE A 22 0.72 1.50 8.05
C PHE A 22 0.81 3.02 8.27
N GLN A 23 -0.33 3.73 8.26
CA GLN A 23 -0.34 5.18 8.44
C GLN A 23 0.18 5.60 9.82
N ASN A 24 -0.14 4.86 10.88
CA ASN A 24 0.34 5.15 12.23
C ASN A 24 1.87 5.01 12.32
N ALA A 25 2.43 3.90 11.81
CA ALA A 25 3.88 3.71 11.80
C ALA A 25 4.60 4.75 10.92
N LYS A 26 4.00 5.11 9.78
CA LYS A 26 4.51 6.18 8.93
C LYS A 26 4.53 7.53 9.67
N LEU A 27 3.45 7.90 10.34
CA LEU A 27 3.35 9.15 11.10
C LEU A 27 4.34 9.19 12.28
N GLU A 28 4.52 8.07 12.97
CA GLU A 28 5.50 7.95 14.06
C GLU A 28 6.91 8.21 13.53
N LEU A 29 7.29 7.59 12.40
CA LEU A 29 8.56 7.86 11.75
C LEU A 29 8.69 9.30 11.24
N GLU A 30 7.64 9.88 10.65
CA GLU A 30 7.66 11.28 10.21
C GLU A 30 7.95 12.20 11.41
N PHE A 31 7.37 11.91 12.57
CA PHE A 31 7.64 12.66 13.79
C PHE A 31 9.08 12.47 14.31
N HIS A 32 9.57 11.23 14.36
CA HIS A 32 10.87 10.90 14.94
C HIS A 32 12.06 11.17 14.02
N GLU A 33 11.97 10.82 12.73
CA GLU A 33 13.06 10.93 11.76
C GLU A 33 13.03 12.24 10.97
N LYS A 34 11.83 12.80 10.75
CA LYS A 34 11.63 13.95 9.86
C LYS A 34 11.15 15.22 10.58
N TYR A 35 11.23 15.28 11.91
CA TYR A 35 10.78 16.43 12.70
C TYR A 35 9.32 16.86 12.37
N GLY A 36 8.47 15.89 12.00
CA GLY A 36 7.09 16.11 11.61
C GLY A 36 6.86 16.36 10.10
N GLU A 37 7.91 16.40 9.28
CA GLU A 37 7.75 16.51 7.82
C GLU A 37 7.28 15.19 7.20
N LYS A 38 6.38 15.29 6.22
CA LYS A 38 5.84 14.12 5.53
C LYS A 38 6.88 13.47 4.63
N PHE A 39 6.85 12.15 4.53
CA PHE A 39 7.62 11.44 3.50
C PHE A 39 7.09 11.78 2.10
N THR A 40 8.00 12.12 1.21
CA THR A 40 7.72 12.19 -0.22
C THR A 40 7.61 10.79 -0.83
N LEU A 41 7.02 10.68 -2.02
CA LEU A 41 6.92 9.40 -2.72
C LEU A 41 8.31 8.82 -3.08
N GLU A 42 9.28 9.68 -3.34
CA GLU A 42 10.67 9.29 -3.64
C GLU A 42 11.38 8.74 -2.40
N GLU A 43 11.19 9.36 -1.24
CA GLU A 43 11.75 8.85 0.03
C GLU A 43 11.13 7.51 0.42
N LEU A 44 9.81 7.37 0.27
CA LEU A 44 9.13 6.09 0.45
C LEU A 44 9.71 5.04 -0.50
N SER A 45 9.94 5.41 -1.77
CA SER A 45 10.52 4.51 -2.77
C SER A 45 11.91 4.04 -2.37
N GLY A 46 12.78 4.96 -1.93
CA GLY A 46 14.11 4.64 -1.43
C GLY A 46 14.08 3.73 -0.20
N ARG A 47 13.16 4.00 0.74
CA ARG A 47 13.04 3.23 1.99
C ARG A 47 12.52 1.81 1.77
N THR A 48 11.49 1.65 0.94
CA THR A 48 10.79 0.37 0.77
C THR A 48 11.36 -0.48 -0.37
N GLN A 49 12.28 0.06 -1.17
CA GLN A 49 12.74 -0.54 -2.44
C GLN A 49 11.58 -0.83 -3.41
N LEU A 50 10.47 -0.10 -3.29
CA LEU A 50 9.33 -0.20 -4.19
C LEU A 50 9.38 0.96 -5.16
N THR A 51 8.93 0.75 -6.39
CA THR A 51 8.81 1.86 -7.35
C THR A 51 7.74 2.85 -6.89
N THR A 52 7.92 4.13 -7.22
CA THR A 52 6.91 5.18 -6.97
C THR A 52 5.54 4.80 -7.56
N ALA A 53 5.52 4.13 -8.72
CA ALA A 53 4.30 3.60 -9.32
C ALA A 53 3.61 2.53 -8.47
N THR A 54 4.37 1.66 -7.81
CA THR A 54 3.83 0.62 -6.91
C THR A 54 3.30 1.24 -5.63
N LEU A 55 4.02 2.19 -5.05
CA LEU A 55 3.57 2.95 -3.89
C LEU A 55 2.29 3.73 -4.18
N ALA A 56 2.18 4.38 -5.34
CA ALA A 56 0.96 5.04 -5.76
C ALA A 56 -0.25 4.09 -5.75
N LYS A 57 -0.10 2.86 -6.28
CA LYS A 57 -1.18 1.84 -6.26
C LYS A 57 -1.63 1.48 -4.84
N ILE A 58 -0.68 1.32 -3.92
CA ILE A 58 -0.96 1.00 -2.52
C ILE A 58 -1.69 2.17 -1.85
N LEU A 59 -1.20 3.40 -2.08
CA LEU A 59 -1.74 4.62 -1.47
C LEU A 59 -3.14 4.96 -2.00
N THR A 60 -3.41 4.77 -3.30
CA THR A 60 -4.75 4.99 -3.86
C THR A 60 -5.71 3.83 -3.62
N ARG A 61 -5.19 2.63 -3.31
CA ARG A 61 -5.94 1.38 -3.10
C ARG A 61 -6.79 0.95 -4.31
N GLU A 62 -6.50 1.48 -5.50
CA GLU A 62 -7.26 1.23 -6.72
C GLU A 62 -6.87 -0.08 -7.42
N GLU A 63 -5.62 -0.50 -7.26
CA GLU A 63 -5.07 -1.68 -7.90
C GLU A 63 -4.36 -2.56 -6.85
N GLY A 64 -4.70 -3.86 -6.84
CA GLY A 64 -4.06 -4.81 -5.94
C GLY A 64 -2.58 -5.00 -6.30
N VAL A 65 -1.76 -5.22 -5.28
CA VAL A 65 -0.34 -5.57 -5.41
C VAL A 65 -0.10 -7.02 -4.99
N ASP A 66 1.06 -7.58 -5.27
CA ASP A 66 1.40 -8.91 -4.75
C ASP A 66 1.61 -8.87 -3.22
N LYS A 67 1.49 -10.03 -2.56
CA LYS A 67 1.70 -10.13 -1.10
C LYS A 67 3.11 -9.74 -0.67
N ARG A 68 4.14 -10.10 -1.43
CA ARG A 68 5.52 -9.70 -1.11
C ARG A 68 5.72 -8.20 -1.17
N THR A 69 4.99 -7.50 -2.03
CA THR A 69 4.98 -6.03 -2.05
C THR A 69 4.50 -5.44 -0.72
N LEU A 70 3.39 -5.94 -0.16
CA LEU A 70 2.92 -5.48 1.15
C LEU A 70 3.85 -5.89 2.30
N ILE A 71 4.49 -7.06 2.21
CA ILE A 71 5.52 -7.47 3.18
C ILE A 71 6.68 -6.47 3.15
N ASN A 72 7.25 -6.17 1.98
CA ASN A 72 8.35 -5.22 1.84
C ASN A 72 7.97 -3.83 2.38
N LEU A 73 6.74 -3.37 2.07
CA LEU A 73 6.22 -2.12 2.62
C LEU A 73 6.20 -2.17 4.15
N PHE A 74 5.60 -3.19 4.76
CA PHE A 74 5.45 -3.26 6.22
C PHE A 74 6.81 -3.39 6.92
N THR A 75 7.70 -4.23 6.42
CA THR A 75 9.04 -4.42 6.99
C THR A 75 9.87 -3.15 6.95
N ALA A 76 9.72 -2.31 5.92
CA ALA A 76 10.40 -1.00 5.85
C ALA A 76 9.98 -0.01 6.95
N PHE A 77 8.83 -0.25 7.59
CA PHE A 77 8.31 0.49 8.74
C PHE A 77 8.38 -0.33 10.03
N ASN A 78 9.21 -1.38 10.05
CA ASN A 78 9.38 -2.29 11.19
C ASN A 78 8.04 -2.94 11.65
N LEU A 79 7.12 -3.16 10.72
CA LEU A 79 5.84 -3.82 10.94
C LEU A 79 5.84 -5.24 10.38
N GLU A 80 5.02 -6.09 10.97
CA GLU A 80 4.68 -7.41 10.41
C GLU A 80 3.33 -7.36 9.69
N LEU A 81 3.25 -7.91 8.48
CA LEU A 81 2.00 -8.01 7.71
C LEU A 81 1.17 -9.21 8.19
N ASN A 82 0.01 -8.95 8.79
CA ASN A 82 -0.94 -9.95 9.27
C ASN A 82 -2.04 -10.23 8.24
N THR A 83 -2.75 -11.35 8.39
CA THR A 83 -3.85 -11.72 7.48
C THR A 83 -5.02 -10.73 7.50
N SER A 84 -5.24 -10.04 8.62
CA SER A 84 -6.26 -8.98 8.74
C SER A 84 -5.85 -7.67 8.06
N ASP A 85 -4.56 -7.49 7.76
CA ASP A 85 -4.05 -6.25 7.17
C ASP A 85 -4.36 -6.15 5.67
N TYR A 86 -4.73 -7.25 5.00
CA TYR A 86 -4.98 -7.27 3.56
C TYR A 86 -6.18 -8.12 3.17
N SER A 87 -6.78 -7.77 2.03
CA SER A 87 -7.86 -8.54 1.43
C SER A 87 -7.69 -8.60 -0.08
N GLN A 88 -8.46 -9.48 -0.73
CA GLN A 88 -8.65 -9.34 -2.16
C GLN A 88 -9.34 -8.00 -2.44
N PRO A 89 -8.96 -7.28 -3.50
CA PRO A 89 -9.68 -6.09 -3.95
C PRO A 89 -11.14 -6.45 -4.20
N SER A 90 -12.06 -5.90 -3.40
CA SER A 90 -13.48 -6.22 -3.47
C SER A 90 -14.02 -5.91 -4.87
N LEU A 91 -14.74 -6.85 -5.46
CA LEU A 91 -15.47 -6.65 -6.70
C LEU A 91 -16.68 -5.76 -6.37
N VAL A 92 -16.50 -4.45 -6.37
CA VAL A 92 -17.66 -3.56 -6.52
C VAL A 92 -18.22 -3.88 -7.91
N LEU A 93 -19.26 -4.71 -7.94
CA LEU A 93 -20.23 -4.73 -9.02
C LEU A 93 -20.78 -3.30 -9.07
N GLN A 94 -20.35 -2.53 -10.05
CA GLN A 94 -21.07 -1.33 -10.45
C GLN A 94 -22.41 -1.84 -10.99
N LEU A 95 -23.46 -1.69 -10.18
CA LEU A 95 -24.86 -1.84 -10.60
C LEU A 95 -25.22 -0.72 -11.58
#